data_AF-A0A368E0G1-F1
#
_entry.id   AF-A0A368E0G1-F1
#
_cell.length_a   1.000
_cell.length_b   1.000
_cell.length_c   1.000
_cell.angle_alpha   90.00
_cell.angle_beta   90.00
_cell.angle_gamma   90.00
#
_symmetry.space_group_name_H-M   'P 1'
#
loop_
_entity.id
_entity.type
_entity.pdbx_description
1 polymer ?
#
loop_
_entity_poly.entity_id
_entity_poly.type
_entity_poly.pdbx_seq_one_letter_code
_entity_poly.pdbx_strand_id
1 'polypeptide(L)'
;PISEKSALTAEELGIDPFVCALNGGEDYELLFTANQKDFDKFKNNPNFSIIGFATDKSNANLLIDKNDTAVTLNAQGWRHF
;
A
#
# COMPACT_ATOMS: atom_id res chain seq x y z
N PRO A 1 -1.92 3.59 2.86
CA PRO A 1 -2.71 4.42 3.81
C PRO A 1 -3.77 3.53 4.45
N ILE A 2 -4.06 3.69 5.73
CA ILE A 2 -5.05 2.88 6.46
C ILE A 2 -5.85 3.84 7.33
N SER A 3 -7.18 3.79 7.26
CA SER A 3 -8.03 4.62 8.11
C SER A 3 -7.92 4.18 9.57
N GLU A 4 -8.09 5.10 10.52
CA GLU A 4 -8.08 4.78 11.95
C GLU A 4 -9.11 3.71 12.29
N LYS A 5 -10.32 3.84 11.75
CA LYS A 5 -11.39 2.84 11.92
C LYS A 5 -10.95 1.46 11.44
N SER A 6 -10.36 1.36 10.24
CA SER A 6 -9.89 0.09 9.68
C SER A 6 -8.79 -0.53 10.55
N ALA A 7 -7.87 0.29 11.08
CA ALA A 7 -6.79 -0.18 11.95
C ALA A 7 -7.34 -0.73 13.28
N LEU A 8 -8.25 0.01 13.93
CA LEU A 8 -8.88 -0.42 15.17
C LEU A 8 -9.72 -1.69 14.99
N THR A 9 -10.51 -1.77 13.91
CA THR A 9 -11.28 -2.98 13.61
C THR A 9 -10.37 -4.19 13.33
N ALA A 10 -9.25 -4.01 12.63
CA ALA A 10 -8.30 -5.08 12.41
C ALA A 10 -7.70 -5.59 13.74
N GLU A 11 -7.34 -4.67 14.64
CA GLU A 11 -6.85 -4.99 15.99
C GLU A 11 -7.88 -5.76 16.83
N GLU A 12 -9.14 -5.31 16.85
CA GLU A 12 -10.25 -5.99 17.52
C GLU A 12 -10.46 -7.44 17.02
N LEU A 13 -10.20 -7.68 15.74
CA LEU A 13 -10.31 -9.00 15.11
C LEU A 13 -9.02 -9.82 15.20
N GLY A 14 -7.93 -9.27 15.76
CA GLY A 14 -6.63 -9.93 15.83
C GLY A 14 -5.95 -10.09 14.46
N ILE A 15 -6.24 -9.23 13.50
CA ILE A 15 -5.68 -9.23 12.14
C ILE A 15 -4.69 -8.07 12.00
N ASP A 16 -3.55 -8.31 11.36
CA ASP A 16 -2.63 -7.22 11.02
C ASP A 16 -3.27 -6.29 9.97
N PRO A 17 -3.41 -4.98 10.23
CA PRO A 17 -4.03 -4.04 9.31
C PRO A 17 -3.31 -3.94 7.95
N PHE A 18 -2.00 -4.24 7.87
CA PHE A 18 -1.29 -4.33 6.58
C PHE A 18 -1.81 -5.47 5.71
N VAL A 19 -2.24 -6.58 6.32
CA VAL A 19 -2.83 -7.70 5.58
C VAL A 19 -4.13 -7.24 4.92
N CYS A 20 -4.97 -6.50 5.64
CA CYS A 20 -6.19 -5.91 5.10
C CYS A 20 -5.90 -4.92 3.97
N ALA A 21 -4.93 -4.02 4.15
CA ALA A 21 -4.59 -3.02 3.13
C ALA A 21 -3.96 -3.61 1.85
N LEU A 22 -3.24 -4.73 1.96
CA LEU A 22 -2.53 -5.34 0.84
C LEU A 22 -3.33 -6.43 0.12
N ASN A 23 -4.22 -7.13 0.84
CA ASN A 23 -4.97 -8.28 0.33
C ASN A 23 -6.49 -8.09 0.38
N GLY A 24 -6.94 -6.94 0.85
CA GLY A 24 -8.32 -6.52 0.70
C GLY A 24 -8.69 -6.34 -0.76
N GLY A 25 -9.83 -5.70 -0.96
CA GLY A 25 -10.39 -5.41 -2.26
C GLY A 25 -11.62 -4.52 -2.08
N GLU A 26 -12.23 -4.12 -3.19
CA GLU A 26 -13.46 -3.31 -3.18
C GLU A 26 -13.31 -1.95 -2.48
N ASP A 27 -12.09 -1.44 -2.29
CA ASP A 27 -11.84 -0.06 -1.83
C ASP A 27 -12.17 0.97 -2.92
N TYR A 28 -12.18 0.55 -4.20
CA TYR A 28 -12.43 1.40 -5.38
C TYR A 28 -11.51 2.65 -5.46
N GLU A 29 -10.33 2.57 -4.86
CA GLU A 29 -9.29 3.60 -4.89
C GLU A 29 -8.43 3.53 -6.17
N LEU A 30 -7.70 4.61 -6.44
CA LEU A 30 -6.78 4.69 -7.58
C LEU A 30 -5.36 4.31 -7.18
N LEU A 31 -4.71 3.46 -7.99
CA LEU A 31 -3.27 3.20 -7.93
C LEU A 31 -2.62 3.66 -9.23
N PHE A 32 -1.67 4.58 -9.14
CA PHE A 32 -0.96 5.11 -10.30
C PHE A 32 0.46 5.55 -9.92
N THR A 33 1.27 5.83 -10.95
CA THR A 33 2.61 6.42 -10.80
C THR A 33 2.62 7.83 -11.37
N ALA A 34 3.41 8.72 -10.77
CA ALA A 34 3.67 10.06 -11.29
C ALA A 34 5.17 10.30 -11.44
N ASN A 35 5.55 11.29 -12.26
CA ASN A 35 6.94 11.67 -12.40
C ASN A 35 7.45 12.30 -11.10
N GLN A 36 8.69 11.99 -10.70
CA GLN A 36 9.30 12.51 -9.47
C GLN A 36 9.30 14.05 -9.42
N LYS A 37 9.40 14.74 -10.57
CA LYS A 37 9.34 16.22 -10.64
C LYS A 37 8.01 16.80 -10.16
N ASP A 38 6.95 15.99 -10.17
CA ASP A 38 5.61 16.40 -9.76
C ASP A 38 5.33 16.10 -8.27
N PHE A 39 6.29 15.55 -7.53
CA PHE A 39 6.17 15.19 -6.11
C PHE A 39 5.57 16.30 -5.25
N ASP A 40 6.03 17.53 -5.43
CA ASP A 40 5.57 18.68 -4.64
C ASP A 40 4.07 18.99 -4.83
N LYS A 41 3.48 18.59 -5.97
CA LYS A 41 2.03 18.73 -6.23
C LYS A 41 1.20 17.75 -5.41
N PHE A 42 1.76 16.61 -5.04
CA PHE A 42 1.06 15.53 -4.36
C PHE A 42 1.35 15.47 -2.86
N LYS A 43 2.59 15.78 -2.43
CA LYS A 43 3.06 15.52 -1.05
C LYS A 43 2.21 16.15 0.06
N ASN A 44 1.53 17.26 -0.21
CA ASN A 44 0.71 17.99 0.75
C ASN A 44 -0.79 17.90 0.45
N ASN A 45 -1.19 17.13 -0.57
CA ASN A 45 -2.59 16.99 -0.93
C ASN A 45 -3.22 15.87 -0.09
N PRO A 46 -4.26 16.16 0.72
CA PRO A 46 -4.84 15.18 1.63
C PRO A 46 -5.54 14.01 0.91
N ASN A 47 -5.86 14.15 -0.37
CA ASN A 47 -6.53 13.11 -1.15
C ASN A 47 -5.54 12.08 -1.73
N PHE A 48 -4.23 12.31 -1.59
CA PHE A 48 -3.21 11.42 -2.13
C PHE A 48 -2.28 10.92 -1.04
N SER A 49 -1.89 9.66 -1.17
CA SER A 49 -0.87 9.04 -0.32
C SER A 49 0.22 8.49 -1.21
N ILE A 50 1.46 8.94 -0.98
CA ILE A 50 2.63 8.39 -1.67
C ILE A 50 3.07 7.15 -0.91
N ILE A 51 2.99 5.98 -1.55
CA ILE A 51 3.20 4.68 -0.91
C ILE A 51 4.49 3.97 -1.37
N GLY A 52 5.27 4.57 -2.25
CA GLY A 52 6.52 3.98 -2.73
C GLY A 52 7.05 4.63 -4.01
N PHE A 53 7.97 3.93 -4.67
CA PHE A 53 8.64 4.35 -5.90
C PHE A 53 8.56 3.25 -6.96
N ALA A 54 8.45 3.65 -8.23
CA ALA A 54 8.72 2.74 -9.34
C ALA A 54 10.24 2.58 -9.50
N THR A 55 10.72 1.34 -9.51
CA THR A 55 12.14 1.00 -9.56
C THR A 55 12.44 0.06 -10.73
N ASP A 56 13.72 -0.21 -10.97
CA ASP A 56 14.13 -1.24 -11.91
C ASP A 56 13.58 -2.62 -11.53
N LYS A 57 13.35 -3.46 -12.54
CA LYS A 57 12.76 -4.79 -12.39
C LYS A 57 13.54 -5.70 -11.41
N SER A 58 14.82 -5.47 -11.21
CA SER A 58 15.65 -6.20 -10.23
C SER A 58 15.17 -6.00 -8.78
N ASN A 59 14.47 -4.90 -8.49
CA ASN A 59 13.93 -4.54 -7.18
C ASN A 59 12.39 -4.55 -7.16
N ALA A 60 11.76 -5.35 -8.02
CA ALA A 60 10.32 -5.38 -8.16
C ALA A 60 9.61 -6.03 -6.95
N ASN A 61 8.39 -5.57 -6.67
CA ASN A 61 7.47 -6.16 -5.70
C ASN A 61 8.04 -6.25 -4.27
N LEU A 62 8.70 -5.21 -3.80
CA LEU A 62 9.23 -5.13 -2.45
C LEU A 62 8.36 -4.22 -1.57
N LEU A 63 8.00 -4.72 -0.39
CA LEU A 63 7.54 -3.91 0.72
C LEU A 63 8.73 -3.66 1.63
N ILE A 64 9.01 -2.39 1.91
CA ILE A 64 9.97 -2.01 2.95
C ILE A 64 9.18 -1.85 4.25
N ASP A 65 9.45 -2.70 5.24
CA ASP A 65 8.75 -2.64 6.52
C ASP A 65 9.28 -1.52 7.42
N LYS A 66 8.67 -1.36 8.60
CA LYS A 66 9.06 -0.34 9.59
C LYS A 66 10.49 -0.51 10.15
N ASN A 67 11.12 -1.66 9.93
CA ASN A 67 12.48 -1.98 10.34
C ASN A 67 13.47 -1.88 9.17
N ASP A 68 13.07 -1.25 8.05
CA ASP A 68 13.85 -1.13 6.82
C ASP A 68 14.22 -2.49 6.19
N THR A 69 13.42 -3.52 6.47
CA THR A 69 13.60 -4.86 5.91
C THR A 69 12.77 -4.99 4.64
N ALA A 70 13.42 -5.47 3.57
CA ALA A 70 12.76 -5.77 2.31
C ALA A 70 12.04 -7.12 2.38
N VAL A 71 10.72 -7.09 2.20
CA VAL A 71 9.85 -8.27 2.11
C VAL A 71 9.30 -8.35 0.69
N THR A 72 9.51 -9.48 0.01
CA THR A 72 8.92 -9.70 -1.30
C THR A 72 7.42 -9.92 -1.17
N LEU A 73 6.66 -9.09 -1.87
CA LEU A 73 5.21 -9.21 -1.97
C LEU A 73 4.83 -10.29 -2.98
N ASN A 74 3.93 -11.17 -2.56
CA ASN A 74 3.27 -12.13 -3.44
C ASN A 74 1.79 -11.74 -3.54
N ALA A 75 1.31 -11.52 -4.75
CA ALA A 75 -0.10 -11.19 -4.98
C ALA A 75 -0.98 -12.41 -4.69
N GLN A 76 -1.79 -12.34 -3.62
CA GLN A 76 -2.79 -13.35 -3.32
C GLN A 76 -4.09 -13.02 -4.07
N GLY A 77 -4.64 -11.82 -3.84
CA GLY A 77 -5.75 -11.22 -4.59
C GLY A 77 -7.04 -12.04 -4.65
N TRP A 78 -8.14 -11.42 -5.09
CA TRP A 78 -9.36 -12.17 -5.37
C TRP A 78 -9.19 -13.03 -6.64
N ARG A 79 -9.48 -14.34 -6.52
CA ARG A 79 -9.56 -15.27 -7.65
C ARG A 79 -10.99 -15.83 -7.71
N HIS A 80 -11.65 -15.65 -8.85
CA HIS A 80 -13.05 -16.06 -9.02
C HIS A 80 -13.22 -17.59 -9.11
N PHE A 81 -12.14 -18.34 -9.37
CA PHE A 81 -12.09 -19.80 -9.47
C PHE A 81 -10.67 -20.31 -9.24
#